data_AF-A0A934DA03-F1
#
_entry.id   AF-A0A934DA03-F1
#
_cell.length_a   1.000
_cell.length_b   1.000
_cell.length_c   1.000
_cell.angle_alpha   90.00
_cell.angle_beta   90.00
_cell.angle_gamma   90.00
#
_symmetry.space_group_name_H-M   'P 1'
#
loop_
_entity.id
_entity.type
_entity.pdbx_description
1 polymer ?
#
loop_
_entity_poly.entity_id
_entity_poly.type
_entity_poly.pdbx_seq_one_letter_code
_entity_poly.pdbx_strand_id
1 'polypeptide(L)'
;MSLQTKMISIVFVLTSQMMLAQSLSFENSRFGIFGAYAANEYGYFRARMNFTNTQYWNWVNGHFQNLGAHWTRSNLQLVWDYIEPTLDSAYHWNPQPFLTDSVIINVYKPGNQVYWLGVFKEGGLFGQAPPGGGTPLRDPLSDTLRYKRFVRSTVERYDGDGFQDVNPYVKVKYWQLSPFELGLPLTLPDSEIVRRYVAWIRFAAPAIRSSDPTAKIVLISQADGLLRYNPLLRSIISTIASEGLFDVVDVHHWGPATQYKMPMVRRIRQHLDSLGLQRVPIWSCENSTWAYQPANSSYQTQEVQARSLIKRYVYNIDAGLEKLFWENLMEWFDYGGDPGSTWNSQGLIGDGMRNGEPPQNFNQPRVSYHAYKLLAQAIDADKARYAGKMSVHQEPSLYAYRYVSLSSDSVARYILWRDSGSQSVTFRINTPRALVTNMITDSLGNILQRDTVTADVQGNITFNVGIDPLLVKEISSTTSVEGEGGNIPKEFLLYQNYPNPFNPTTTIRFSLPQRDHVVLKVFDVLGREVVTLVNSELNPGEHAAAFDATNLSS
;
A
#
# COMPACT_ATOMS: atom_id res chain seq x y z
N MET A 1 25.50 28.92 -25.65
CA MET A 1 24.06 28.76 -25.36
C MET A 1 23.70 27.32 -25.66
N SER A 2 23.61 26.46 -24.64
CA SER A 2 23.18 25.07 -24.82
C SER A 2 21.65 25.00 -24.82
N LEU A 3 21.09 24.35 -25.83
CA LEU A 3 19.68 23.94 -25.87
C LEU A 3 19.51 22.80 -24.85
N GLN A 4 18.91 23.09 -23.70
CA GLN A 4 18.35 22.06 -22.83
C GLN A 4 17.07 21.56 -23.47
N THR A 5 17.11 20.37 -24.06
CA THR A 5 15.92 19.62 -24.45
C THR A 5 15.16 19.23 -23.18
N LYS A 6 14.08 19.94 -22.87
CA LYS A 6 13.15 19.53 -21.82
C LYS A 6 12.36 18.32 -22.35
N MET A 7 12.51 17.18 -21.69
CA MET A 7 11.62 16.04 -21.95
C MET A 7 10.27 16.35 -21.29
N ILE A 8 9.24 16.63 -22.09
CA ILE A 8 7.87 16.69 -21.60
C ILE A 8 7.45 15.27 -21.23
N SER A 9 7.30 14.99 -19.95
CA SER A 9 6.64 13.78 -19.47
C SER A 9 5.13 14.04 -19.41
N ILE A 10 4.34 13.10 -19.90
CA ILE A 10 2.89 13.22 -20.08
C ILE A 10 2.24 11.97 -19.51
N VAL A 11 1.12 12.13 -18.81
CA VAL A 11 0.32 11.04 -18.26
C VAL A 11 -0.96 10.88 -19.09
N PHE A 12 -1.23 9.67 -19.55
CA PHE A 12 -2.49 9.33 -20.22
C PHE A 12 -3.46 8.75 -19.20
N VAL A 13 -4.67 9.29 -19.14
CA VAL A 13 -5.73 8.83 -18.24
C VAL A 13 -6.93 8.42 -19.08
N LEU A 14 -7.40 7.20 -18.88
CA LEU A 14 -8.56 6.63 -19.56
C LEU A 14 -9.62 6.28 -18.52
N THR A 15 -10.85 6.77 -18.70
CA THR A 15 -11.99 6.47 -17.82
C THR A 15 -13.18 5.90 -18.58
N SER A 16 -14.00 5.09 -17.91
CA SER A 16 -15.20 4.42 -18.45
C SER A 16 -16.33 4.44 -17.41
N GLN A 17 -17.61 4.46 -17.82
CA GLN A 17 -18.72 4.41 -16.85
C GLN A 17 -18.81 3.05 -16.17
N MET A 18 -18.36 1.97 -16.80
CA MET A 18 -18.38 0.65 -16.20
C MET A 18 -17.29 0.41 -15.14
N MET A 19 -16.11 1.04 -15.26
CA MET A 19 -15.13 1.11 -14.15
C MET A 19 -15.71 1.76 -12.90
N LEU A 20 -16.73 2.61 -13.06
CA LEU A 20 -17.48 3.21 -11.95
C LEU A 20 -18.59 2.28 -11.42
N ALA A 21 -19.05 1.29 -12.20
CA ALA A 21 -20.25 0.48 -11.93
C ALA A 21 -20.00 -0.99 -11.54
N GLN A 22 -18.80 -1.55 -11.73
CA GLN A 22 -18.42 -2.87 -11.20
C GLN A 22 -17.21 -2.73 -10.27
N SER A 23 -17.43 -2.34 -9.02
CA SER A 23 -16.38 -2.41 -8.01
C SER A 23 -16.18 -3.87 -7.60
N LEU A 24 -15.19 -4.53 -8.20
CA LEU A 24 -14.50 -5.59 -7.45
C LEU A 24 -14.04 -4.93 -6.13
N SER A 25 -14.55 -5.42 -5.00
CA SER A 25 -14.13 -4.91 -3.71
C SER A 25 -12.66 -5.27 -3.50
N PHE A 26 -11.78 -4.27 -3.58
CA PHE A 26 -10.36 -4.40 -3.24
C PHE A 26 -10.11 -4.42 -1.72
N GLU A 27 -11.16 -4.60 -0.91
CA GLU A 27 -11.05 -4.76 0.54
C GLU A 27 -10.10 -5.91 0.92
N ASN A 28 -10.08 -6.98 0.12
CA ASN A 28 -9.18 -8.11 0.34
C ASN A 28 -7.74 -7.88 -0.14
N SER A 29 -7.45 -6.76 -0.83
CA SER A 29 -6.10 -6.48 -1.35
C SER A 29 -5.05 -6.54 -0.23
N ARG A 30 -3.91 -7.13 -0.53
CA ARG A 30 -2.77 -7.30 0.40
C ARG A 30 -1.89 -6.06 0.47
N PHE A 31 -2.08 -5.12 -0.46
CA PHE A 31 -1.15 -4.04 -0.78
C PHE A 31 -1.67 -2.70 -0.29
N GLY A 32 -1.09 -2.25 0.82
CA GLY A 32 -1.30 -0.91 1.36
C GLY A 32 -0.04 -0.05 1.30
N ILE A 33 -0.24 1.25 1.49
CA ILE A 33 0.84 2.22 1.72
C ILE A 33 0.43 3.10 2.90
N PHE A 34 1.26 3.10 3.93
CA PHE A 34 1.18 4.07 5.02
C PHE A 34 1.72 5.41 4.52
N GLY A 35 1.07 6.53 4.84
CA GLY A 35 1.56 7.85 4.47
C GLY A 35 1.54 8.11 2.97
N ALA A 36 0.52 8.84 2.50
CA ALA A 36 0.44 9.25 1.09
C ALA A 36 -0.57 10.35 0.82
N TYR A 37 -1.72 10.34 1.49
CA TYR A 37 -2.81 11.28 1.20
C TYR A 37 -2.81 12.54 2.06
N ALA A 38 -2.12 12.51 3.20
CA ALA A 38 -2.03 13.65 4.10
C ALA A 38 -0.95 14.62 3.61
N ALA A 39 -1.37 15.71 2.97
CA ALA A 39 -0.47 16.66 2.31
C ALA A 39 0.54 17.33 3.26
N ASN A 40 0.23 17.39 4.56
CA ASN A 40 1.13 17.91 5.59
C ASN A 40 2.30 16.95 5.89
N GLU A 41 2.13 15.64 5.70
CA GLU A 41 3.23 14.66 5.82
C GLU A 41 4.29 14.92 4.74
N TYR A 42 3.93 15.62 3.66
CA TYR A 42 4.78 15.93 2.52
C TYR A 42 4.86 17.42 2.19
N GLY A 43 4.78 18.27 3.21
CA GLY A 43 4.78 19.73 3.05
C GLY A 43 5.98 20.25 2.23
N TYR A 44 7.17 19.70 2.49
CA TYR A 44 8.39 20.02 1.72
C TYR A 44 8.25 19.66 0.24
N PHE A 45 7.87 18.41 -0.05
CA PHE A 45 7.70 17.92 -1.41
C PHE A 45 6.64 18.73 -2.16
N ARG A 46 5.48 18.96 -1.53
CA ARG A 46 4.39 19.74 -2.11
C ARG A 46 4.81 21.17 -2.44
N ALA A 47 5.56 21.81 -1.53
CA ALA A 47 6.10 23.15 -1.75
C ALA A 47 7.12 23.17 -2.89
N ARG A 48 8.02 22.18 -2.94
CA ARG A 48 9.05 22.06 -4.00
C ARG A 48 8.46 21.75 -5.37
N MET A 49 7.38 20.97 -5.43
CA MET A 49 6.59 20.72 -6.65
C MET A 49 5.67 21.89 -7.04
N ASN A 50 5.50 22.89 -6.16
CA ASN A 50 4.51 23.96 -6.29
C ASN A 50 3.08 23.42 -6.52
N PHE A 51 2.73 22.35 -5.81
CA PHE A 51 1.43 21.70 -5.93
C PHE A 51 0.35 22.42 -5.12
N THR A 52 -0.79 22.68 -5.76
CA THR A 52 -2.07 22.83 -5.06
C THR A 52 -2.47 21.50 -4.40
N ASN A 53 -3.39 21.53 -3.42
CA ASN A 53 -3.84 20.29 -2.80
C ASN A 53 -4.45 19.31 -3.83
N THR A 54 -5.25 19.82 -4.77
CA THR A 54 -5.85 19.00 -5.83
C THR A 54 -4.82 18.32 -6.72
N GLN A 55 -3.76 19.04 -7.13
CA GLN A 55 -2.68 18.46 -7.92
C GLN A 55 -1.94 17.39 -7.14
N TYR A 56 -1.66 17.64 -5.86
CA TYR A 56 -1.05 16.66 -4.98
C TYR A 56 -1.90 15.38 -4.85
N TRP A 57 -3.20 15.49 -4.57
CA TRP A 57 -4.05 14.30 -4.47
C TRP A 57 -4.19 13.56 -5.80
N ASN A 58 -4.29 14.26 -6.94
CA ASN A 58 -4.28 13.61 -8.25
C ASN A 58 -2.96 12.87 -8.51
N TRP A 59 -1.83 13.45 -8.11
CA TRP A 59 -0.52 12.80 -8.18
C TRP A 59 -0.47 11.53 -7.33
N VAL A 60 -0.94 11.59 -6.07
CA VAL A 60 -1.05 10.42 -5.18
C VAL A 60 -1.93 9.33 -5.81
N ASN A 61 -3.13 9.69 -6.28
CA ASN A 61 -4.09 8.75 -6.87
C ASN A 61 -3.49 8.02 -8.07
N GLY A 62 -2.80 8.75 -8.96
CA GLY A 62 -2.12 8.16 -10.11
C GLY A 62 -1.06 7.14 -9.72
N HIS A 63 -0.31 7.40 -8.65
CA HIS A 63 0.65 6.43 -8.13
C HIS A 63 0.00 5.19 -7.52
N PHE A 64 -1.08 5.34 -6.74
CA PHE A 64 -1.82 4.20 -6.19
C PHE A 64 -2.35 3.29 -7.31
N GLN A 65 -2.98 3.88 -8.34
CA GLN A 65 -3.45 3.14 -9.51
C GLN A 65 -2.32 2.44 -10.24
N ASN A 66 -1.18 3.12 -10.45
CA ASN A 66 -0.03 2.55 -11.14
C ASN A 66 0.65 1.41 -10.36
N LEU A 67 0.68 1.51 -9.03
CA LEU A 67 1.23 0.49 -8.14
C LEU A 67 0.30 -0.71 -7.94
N GLY A 68 -1.02 -0.51 -8.11
CA GLY A 68 -2.03 -1.48 -7.67
C GLY A 68 -2.16 -1.51 -6.15
N ALA A 69 -2.00 -0.36 -5.49
CA ALA A 69 -2.22 -0.21 -4.05
C ALA A 69 -3.68 0.17 -3.80
N HIS A 70 -4.33 -0.54 -2.88
CA HIS A 70 -5.76 -0.37 -2.61
C HIS A 70 -6.07 -0.03 -1.15
N TRP A 71 -5.05 0.15 -0.33
CA TRP A 71 -5.19 0.52 1.07
C TRP A 71 -4.27 1.66 1.44
N THR A 72 -4.77 2.60 2.24
CA THR A 72 -3.94 3.64 2.85
C THR A 72 -4.31 3.87 4.30
N ARG A 73 -3.33 4.37 5.05
CA ARG A 73 -3.42 4.69 6.47
C ARG A 73 -2.59 5.95 6.73
N SER A 74 -3.06 6.81 7.62
CA SER A 74 -2.28 7.94 8.14
C SER A 74 -2.60 8.15 9.61
N ASN A 75 -1.67 8.75 10.35
CA ASN A 75 -1.79 8.88 11.80
C ASN A 75 -2.42 10.22 12.21
N LEU A 76 -2.48 11.23 11.35
CA LEU A 76 -2.72 12.62 11.78
C LEU A 76 -4.17 13.12 11.60
N GLN A 77 -5.06 12.26 11.13
CA GLN A 77 -6.36 12.66 10.62
C GLN A 77 -7.43 12.72 11.72
N LEU A 78 -7.46 11.75 12.63
CA LEU A 78 -8.46 11.71 13.71
C LEU A 78 -7.77 11.89 15.07
N VAL A 79 -7.37 13.13 15.33
CA VAL A 79 -6.86 13.54 16.64
C VAL A 79 -7.94 14.34 17.35
N TRP A 80 -8.43 13.83 18.49
CA TRP A 80 -9.57 14.43 19.18
C TRP A 80 -9.36 15.91 19.54
N ASP A 81 -8.20 16.28 20.07
CA ASP A 81 -7.87 17.66 20.43
C ASP A 81 -7.85 18.64 19.25
N TYR A 82 -7.53 18.16 18.05
CA TYR A 82 -7.52 19.02 16.86
C TYR A 82 -8.90 19.16 16.24
N ILE A 83 -9.75 18.14 16.35
CA ILE A 83 -11.11 18.16 15.83
C ILE A 83 -12.08 18.81 16.83
N GLU A 84 -11.91 18.64 18.14
CA GLU A 84 -12.81 19.22 19.15
C GLU A 84 -12.01 19.98 20.23
N PRO A 85 -11.37 21.12 19.91
CA PRO A 85 -10.52 21.83 20.87
C PRO A 85 -11.30 22.37 22.08
N THR A 86 -12.57 22.75 21.90
CA THR A 86 -13.41 23.45 22.90
C THR A 86 -14.31 22.54 23.75
N LEU A 87 -14.46 21.26 23.40
CA LEU A 87 -15.30 20.27 24.12
C LEU A 87 -16.79 20.63 24.24
N ASP A 88 -17.29 21.44 23.33
CA ASP A 88 -18.69 21.87 23.20
C ASP A 88 -19.40 21.17 22.03
N SER A 89 -18.79 20.11 21.47
CA SER A 89 -19.27 19.39 20.29
C SER A 89 -19.32 20.22 19.00
N ALA A 90 -18.66 21.39 18.98
CA ALA A 90 -18.34 22.10 17.73
C ALA A 90 -17.11 21.45 17.08
N TYR A 91 -17.35 20.51 16.16
CA TYR A 91 -16.28 19.77 15.49
C TYR A 91 -15.65 20.55 14.32
N HIS A 92 -14.33 20.59 14.31
CA HIS A 92 -13.47 21.19 13.31
C HIS A 92 -12.87 20.08 12.44
N TRP A 93 -13.63 19.59 11.46
CA TRP A 93 -13.26 18.43 10.63
C TRP A 93 -12.19 18.70 9.55
N ASN A 94 -11.72 19.93 9.39
CA ASN A 94 -10.57 20.27 8.54
C ASN A 94 -9.60 21.18 9.30
N PRO A 95 -9.03 20.74 10.43
CA PRO A 95 -8.07 21.56 11.15
C PRO A 95 -6.81 21.66 10.30
N GLN A 96 -6.25 22.86 10.13
CA GLN A 96 -4.95 23.02 9.50
C GLN A 96 -3.87 22.52 10.46
N PRO A 97 -2.83 21.79 9.99
CA PRO A 97 -2.55 21.43 8.58
C PRO A 97 -3.14 20.07 8.14
N PHE A 98 -3.93 19.40 8.97
CA PHE A 98 -4.33 18.00 8.79
C PHE A 98 -5.41 17.76 7.74
N LEU A 99 -6.40 18.66 7.59
CA LEU A 99 -7.41 18.59 6.51
C LEU A 99 -8.20 17.27 6.45
N THR A 100 -8.71 16.79 7.59
CA THR A 100 -9.29 15.44 7.74
C THR A 100 -10.37 15.09 6.72
N ASP A 101 -11.46 15.87 6.61
CA ASP A 101 -12.48 15.59 5.59
C ASP A 101 -11.89 15.57 4.19
N SER A 102 -11.05 16.57 3.87
CA SER A 102 -10.48 16.70 2.53
C SER A 102 -9.66 15.46 2.17
N VAL A 103 -8.88 14.95 3.10
CA VAL A 103 -8.07 13.73 2.90
C VAL A 103 -8.96 12.51 2.71
N ILE A 104 -9.93 12.26 3.60
CA ILE A 104 -10.77 11.06 3.54
C ILE A 104 -11.66 11.08 2.28
N ILE A 105 -12.26 12.22 1.93
CA ILE A 105 -13.02 12.37 0.68
C ILE A 105 -12.14 12.05 -0.53
N ASN A 106 -10.89 12.52 -0.56
CA ASN A 106 -9.99 12.25 -1.68
C ASN A 106 -9.55 10.79 -1.75
N VAL A 107 -9.40 10.07 -0.64
CA VAL A 107 -9.13 8.62 -0.66
C VAL A 107 -10.27 7.88 -1.36
N TYR A 108 -11.50 8.15 -0.97
CA TYR A 108 -12.71 7.49 -1.47
C TYR A 108 -13.24 8.04 -2.81
N LYS A 109 -12.54 9.01 -3.42
CA LYS A 109 -12.97 9.61 -4.68
C LYS A 109 -13.31 8.50 -5.71
N PRO A 110 -14.47 8.57 -6.39
CA PRO A 110 -14.86 7.55 -7.35
C PRO A 110 -13.78 7.27 -8.39
N GLY A 111 -13.49 5.98 -8.62
CA GLY A 111 -12.41 5.53 -9.51
C GLY A 111 -11.04 5.33 -8.85
N ASN A 112 -10.84 5.77 -7.60
CA ASN A 112 -9.59 5.48 -6.88
C ASN A 112 -9.50 4.01 -6.44
N GLN A 113 -10.62 3.43 -6.00
CA GLN A 113 -10.67 2.06 -5.48
C GLN A 113 -9.67 1.82 -4.32
N VAL A 114 -9.50 2.83 -3.46
CA VAL A 114 -8.63 2.79 -2.27
C VAL A 114 -9.49 2.83 -1.01
N TYR A 115 -9.15 1.98 -0.04
CA TYR A 115 -9.74 1.95 1.29
C TYR A 115 -8.85 2.69 2.28
N TRP A 116 -9.48 3.40 3.21
CA TRP A 116 -8.78 4.05 4.31
C TRP A 116 -8.94 3.24 5.60
N LEU A 117 -7.83 3.02 6.30
CA LEU A 117 -7.85 2.56 7.69
C LEU A 117 -7.91 3.79 8.60
N GLY A 118 -9.06 4.01 9.23
CA GLY A 118 -9.31 5.18 10.07
C GLY A 118 -8.67 5.05 11.45
N VAL A 119 -7.68 5.88 11.74
CA VAL A 119 -6.89 5.78 12.97
C VAL A 119 -7.34 6.84 13.97
N PHE A 120 -8.06 6.45 15.02
CA PHE A 120 -8.25 7.30 16.20
C PHE A 120 -6.91 7.39 16.94
N LYS A 121 -6.28 8.57 16.87
CA LYS A 121 -4.97 8.82 17.46
C LYS A 121 -5.09 9.65 18.73
N GLU A 122 -4.65 9.06 19.83
CA GLU A 122 -4.73 9.68 21.16
C GLU A 122 -3.35 9.67 21.82
N GLY A 123 -2.81 10.85 22.14
CA GLY A 123 -1.55 11.00 22.90
C GLY A 123 -1.77 11.11 24.40
N GLY A 124 -3.01 11.33 24.83
CA GLY A 124 -3.33 11.67 26.21
C GLY A 124 -3.63 10.51 27.14
N LEU A 125 -3.77 9.28 26.65
CA LEU A 125 -3.92 8.10 27.52
C LEU A 125 -2.82 8.03 28.60
N PHE A 126 -1.70 8.74 28.42
CA PHE A 126 -0.58 8.80 29.36
C PHE A 126 -0.02 10.23 29.59
N GLY A 127 -0.69 11.28 29.12
CA GLY A 127 -0.36 12.68 29.44
C GLY A 127 0.93 13.27 28.85
N GLN A 128 1.39 12.82 27.68
CA GLN A 128 2.64 13.29 27.05
C GLN A 128 2.40 14.00 25.70
N ALA A 129 3.33 14.86 25.32
CA ALA A 129 3.37 15.52 24.02
C ALA A 129 3.78 14.55 22.89
N PRO A 130 3.42 14.81 21.62
CA PRO A 130 3.91 14.04 20.47
C PRO A 130 5.46 14.07 20.37
N PRO A 131 6.10 13.04 19.78
CA PRO A 131 7.50 13.13 19.35
C PRO A 131 7.68 14.33 18.41
N GLY A 132 8.67 15.19 18.68
CA GLY A 132 8.86 16.46 17.97
C GLY A 132 8.27 17.70 18.68
N GLY A 133 7.66 17.51 19.85
CA GLY A 133 7.07 18.59 20.65
C GLY A 133 5.60 18.87 20.31
N GLY A 134 4.88 19.46 21.26
CA GLY A 134 3.45 19.78 21.13
C GLY A 134 2.73 19.80 22.47
N THR A 135 1.45 20.17 22.48
CA THR A 135 0.61 20.10 23.68
C THR A 135 0.24 18.64 23.96
N PRO A 136 0.30 18.16 25.21
CA PRO A 136 -0.25 16.86 25.58
C PRO A 136 -1.70 16.74 25.08
N LEU A 137 -2.00 15.65 24.38
CA LEU A 137 -3.37 15.36 23.94
C LEU A 137 -4.22 14.94 25.16
N ARG A 138 -5.54 15.03 25.06
CA ARG A 138 -6.45 14.64 26.15
C ARG A 138 -6.53 13.13 26.31
N ASP A 139 -6.68 12.68 27.54
CA ASP A 139 -6.92 11.28 27.85
C ASP A 139 -8.38 10.92 27.54
N PRO A 140 -8.68 9.98 26.62
CA PRO A 140 -10.03 9.48 26.39
C PRO A 140 -10.72 8.94 27.67
N LEU A 141 -9.94 8.47 28.65
CA LEU A 141 -10.45 7.99 29.94
C LEU A 141 -10.81 9.11 30.92
N SER A 142 -10.31 10.34 30.71
CA SER A 142 -10.63 11.48 31.57
C SER A 142 -12.07 11.98 31.40
N ASP A 143 -12.64 11.83 30.22
CA ASP A 143 -14.06 12.12 29.93
C ASP A 143 -14.60 11.16 28.86
N THR A 144 -14.90 9.94 29.30
CA THR A 144 -15.40 8.88 28.41
C THR A 144 -16.71 9.25 27.72
N LEU A 145 -17.53 10.12 28.31
CA LEU A 145 -18.82 10.52 27.75
C LEU A 145 -18.60 11.45 26.56
N ARG A 146 -17.74 12.47 26.69
CA ARG A 146 -17.37 13.36 25.58
C ARG A 146 -16.65 12.59 24.48
N TYR A 147 -15.70 11.73 24.85
CA TYR A 147 -14.98 10.92 23.87
C TYR A 147 -15.91 10.02 23.06
N LYS A 148 -16.88 9.35 23.70
CA LYS A 148 -17.89 8.55 22.98
C LYS A 148 -18.70 9.36 21.99
N ARG A 149 -19.03 10.62 22.31
CA ARG A 149 -19.74 11.51 21.37
C ARG A 149 -18.87 11.85 20.16
N PHE A 150 -17.60 12.17 20.39
CA PHE A 150 -16.64 12.39 19.31
C PHE A 150 -16.51 11.16 18.41
N VAL A 151 -16.31 9.97 18.99
CA VAL A 151 -16.22 8.71 18.24
C VAL A 151 -17.47 8.47 17.40
N ARG A 152 -18.66 8.57 17.99
CA ARG A 152 -19.92 8.36 17.25
C ARG A 152 -20.08 9.37 16.12
N SER A 153 -19.82 10.64 16.39
CA SER A 153 -19.92 11.70 15.37
C SER A 153 -18.90 11.52 14.25
N THR A 154 -17.73 10.96 14.56
CA THR A 154 -16.70 10.63 13.57
C THR A 154 -17.13 9.47 12.69
N VAL A 155 -17.64 8.39 13.28
CA VAL A 155 -18.07 7.20 12.51
C VAL A 155 -19.26 7.53 11.63
N GLU A 156 -20.29 8.16 12.21
CA GLU A 156 -21.48 8.65 11.50
C GLU A 156 -21.12 9.52 10.30
N ARG A 157 -20.11 10.40 10.45
CA ARG A 157 -19.70 11.30 9.36
C ARG A 157 -19.11 10.55 8.16
N TYR A 158 -18.59 9.34 8.34
CA TYR A 158 -17.78 8.65 7.33
C TYR A 158 -18.25 7.21 7.04
N ASP A 159 -19.40 6.76 7.54
CA ASP A 159 -19.88 5.39 7.32
C ASP A 159 -20.66 5.20 6.00
N GLY A 160 -21.15 6.29 5.42
CA GLY A 160 -21.78 6.29 4.10
C GLY A 160 -23.17 5.67 4.09
N ASP A 161 -23.92 5.76 5.19
CA ASP A 161 -25.27 5.21 5.31
C ASP A 161 -26.39 6.16 4.80
N GLY A 162 -26.02 7.41 4.44
CA GLY A 162 -26.91 8.46 3.96
C GLY A 162 -27.39 9.42 5.05
N PHE A 163 -27.06 9.20 6.32
CA PHE A 163 -27.35 10.09 7.44
C PHE A 163 -26.06 10.83 7.87
N GLN A 164 -26.13 12.16 7.97
CA GLN A 164 -25.05 13.05 8.42
C GLN A 164 -23.63 12.84 7.82
N ASP A 165 -23.55 12.12 6.71
CA ASP A 165 -22.33 11.88 5.96
C ASP A 165 -21.64 13.17 5.53
N VAL A 166 -20.31 13.18 5.58
CA VAL A 166 -19.51 14.22 4.92
C VAL A 166 -19.73 14.20 3.40
N ASN A 167 -19.90 13.02 2.84
CA ASN A 167 -19.96 12.78 1.41
C ASN A 167 -20.54 11.38 1.11
N PRO A 168 -21.46 11.25 0.13
CA PRO A 168 -22.21 10.01 -0.12
C PRO A 168 -21.39 8.81 -0.63
N TYR A 169 -20.14 8.99 -1.07
CA TYR A 169 -19.28 7.88 -1.51
C TYR A 169 -18.20 7.50 -0.51
N VAL A 170 -18.06 8.24 0.60
CA VAL A 170 -17.13 7.88 1.66
C VAL A 170 -17.73 6.74 2.48
N LYS A 171 -16.96 5.66 2.68
CA LYS A 171 -17.40 4.49 3.44
C LYS A 171 -16.24 3.87 4.22
N VAL A 172 -15.93 4.48 5.35
CA VAL A 172 -14.87 4.02 6.26
C VAL A 172 -15.41 2.88 7.11
N LYS A 173 -14.92 1.68 6.83
CA LYS A 173 -15.34 0.45 7.53
C LYS A 173 -14.37 0.03 8.63
N TYR A 174 -13.09 0.36 8.52
CA TYR A 174 -12.05 -0.13 9.42
C TYR A 174 -11.53 1.00 10.29
N TRP A 175 -11.60 0.79 11.60
CA TRP A 175 -11.26 1.77 12.62
C TRP A 175 -10.20 1.20 13.54
N GLN A 176 -9.02 1.79 13.49
CA GLN A 176 -7.92 1.48 14.39
C GLN A 176 -8.03 2.34 15.66
N LEU A 177 -8.09 1.68 16.81
CA LEU A 177 -7.94 2.33 18.11
C LEU A 177 -6.45 2.34 18.43
N SER A 178 -5.78 3.42 18.07
CA SER A 178 -4.33 3.53 18.26
C SER A 178 -4.05 4.34 19.52
N PRO A 179 -3.61 3.70 20.63
CA PRO A 179 -3.03 4.43 21.73
C PRO A 179 -1.63 4.83 21.25
N PHE A 180 -1.61 5.84 20.39
CA PHE A 180 -0.54 6.51 19.66
C PHE A 180 0.41 5.77 18.70
N GLU A 181 0.79 4.50 18.83
CA GLU A 181 2.25 4.14 18.78
C GLU A 181 2.90 4.31 20.17
N LEU A 182 2.09 4.21 21.22
CA LEU A 182 2.42 4.06 22.63
C LEU A 182 3.73 4.75 23.00
N GLY A 183 3.79 6.08 22.86
CA GLY A 183 4.69 6.97 23.60
C GLY A 183 4.45 6.88 25.11
N LEU A 184 4.35 5.64 25.60
CA LEU A 184 4.37 5.28 26.98
C LEU A 184 5.60 5.94 27.55
N PRO A 185 5.47 6.65 28.67
CA PRO A 185 6.65 6.77 29.46
C PRO A 185 7.03 5.32 29.79
N LEU A 186 8.25 4.91 29.41
CA LEU A 186 8.86 3.61 29.77
C LEU A 186 8.84 3.35 31.30
N THR A 187 8.32 4.30 32.07
CA THR A 187 8.13 4.32 33.51
C THR A 187 6.80 3.70 33.98
N LEU A 188 5.76 3.58 33.15
CA LEU A 188 4.51 2.94 33.59
C LEU A 188 4.63 1.41 33.57
N PRO A 189 4.09 0.71 34.58
CA PRO A 189 4.05 -0.76 34.58
C PRO A 189 3.19 -1.31 33.44
N ASP A 190 3.62 -2.42 32.85
CA ASP A 190 2.89 -3.13 31.78
C ASP A 190 1.42 -3.41 32.13
N SER A 191 1.13 -3.76 33.39
CA SER A 191 -0.25 -4.00 33.86
C SER A 191 -1.14 -2.76 33.80
N GLU A 192 -0.59 -1.58 34.05
CA GLU A 192 -1.31 -0.31 33.95
C GLU A 192 -1.66 0.00 32.50
N ILE A 193 -0.71 -0.25 31.59
CA ILE A 193 -0.87 -0.05 30.15
C ILE A 193 -1.99 -0.93 29.61
N VAL A 194 -1.96 -2.23 29.94
CA VAL A 194 -3.01 -3.18 29.55
C VAL A 194 -4.36 -2.71 30.09
N ARG A 195 -4.43 -2.35 31.38
CA ARG A 195 -5.69 -1.91 32.02
C ARG A 195 -6.30 -0.71 31.31
N ARG A 196 -5.51 0.34 31.05
CA ARG A 196 -6.00 1.58 30.42
C ARG A 196 -6.42 1.36 28.98
N TYR A 197 -5.63 0.63 28.20
CA TYR A 197 -5.98 0.37 26.81
C TYR A 197 -7.23 -0.51 26.69
N VAL A 198 -7.34 -1.58 27.49
CA VAL A 198 -8.56 -2.40 27.56
C VAL A 198 -9.77 -1.57 27.98
N ALA A 199 -9.62 -0.68 28.96
CA ALA A 199 -10.70 0.23 29.37
C ALA A 199 -11.17 1.11 28.20
N TRP A 200 -10.24 1.66 27.42
CA TRP A 200 -10.57 2.45 26.24
C TRP A 200 -11.30 1.64 25.16
N ILE A 201 -10.78 0.46 24.80
CA ILE A 201 -11.40 -0.43 23.80
C ILE A 201 -12.85 -0.77 24.20
N ARG A 202 -13.08 -1.13 25.47
CA ARG A 202 -14.41 -1.49 26.00
C ARG A 202 -15.48 -0.42 25.85
N PHE A 203 -15.07 0.84 25.69
CA PHE A 203 -16.03 1.92 25.55
C PHE A 203 -16.04 2.53 24.14
N ALA A 204 -14.91 2.50 23.43
CA ALA A 204 -14.78 3.02 22.06
C ALA A 204 -15.32 2.03 21.01
N ALA A 205 -15.00 0.74 21.10
CA ALA A 205 -15.46 -0.25 20.12
C ALA A 205 -17.00 -0.37 20.06
N PRO A 206 -17.73 -0.43 21.21
CA PRO A 206 -19.20 -0.38 21.17
C PRO A 206 -19.75 0.96 20.68
N ALA A 207 -19.05 2.08 20.92
CA ALA A 207 -19.47 3.38 20.42
C ALA A 207 -19.37 3.45 18.88
N ILE A 208 -18.27 2.93 18.31
CA ILE A 208 -18.09 2.80 16.87
C ILE A 208 -19.21 1.95 16.27
N ARG A 209 -19.42 0.74 16.81
CA ARG A 209 -20.43 -0.18 16.28
C ARG A 209 -21.87 0.26 16.53
N SER A 210 -22.10 1.18 17.45
CA SER A 210 -23.43 1.79 17.64
C SER A 210 -23.78 2.81 16.57
N SER A 211 -22.77 3.41 15.91
CA SER A 211 -22.94 4.27 14.74
C SER A 211 -23.00 3.41 13.47
N ASP A 212 -21.98 2.56 13.23
CA ASP A 212 -21.96 1.65 12.10
C ASP A 212 -21.86 0.17 12.57
N PRO A 213 -22.95 -0.61 12.52
CA PRO A 213 -22.93 -2.03 12.89
C PRO A 213 -22.00 -2.91 12.04
N THR A 214 -21.57 -2.44 10.86
CA THR A 214 -20.66 -3.14 9.95
C THR A 214 -19.18 -2.85 10.20
N ALA A 215 -18.90 -1.85 11.06
CA ALA A 215 -17.57 -1.38 11.38
C ALA A 215 -16.67 -2.49 11.97
N LYS A 216 -15.40 -2.45 11.57
CA LYS A 216 -14.34 -3.37 11.95
C LYS A 216 -13.33 -2.65 12.83
N ILE A 217 -13.04 -3.26 13.98
CA ILE A 217 -12.11 -2.70 14.96
C ILE A 217 -10.74 -3.33 14.79
N VAL A 218 -9.74 -2.50 14.55
CA VAL A 218 -8.34 -2.91 14.38
C VAL A 218 -7.58 -2.58 15.68
N LEU A 219 -7.02 -3.60 16.33
CA LEU A 219 -6.12 -3.42 17.46
C LEU A 219 -4.70 -3.23 16.93
N ILE A 220 -3.99 -2.22 17.43
CA ILE A 220 -2.57 -2.05 17.14
C ILE A 220 -1.67 -2.79 18.13
N SER A 221 -0.56 -3.32 17.61
CA SER A 221 0.63 -3.78 18.32
C SER A 221 1.86 -3.07 17.80
N GLN A 222 2.68 -2.51 18.69
CA GLN A 222 3.94 -1.86 18.32
C GLN A 222 4.93 -2.84 17.64
N ALA A 223 5.91 -2.26 16.95
CA ALA A 223 6.94 -2.93 16.16
C ALA A 223 7.93 -3.83 16.90
N ASP A 224 8.51 -4.77 16.12
CA ASP A 224 9.73 -5.48 16.47
C ASP A 224 10.87 -4.48 16.67
N GLY A 225 11.63 -4.65 17.76
CA GLY A 225 12.72 -3.76 18.18
C GLY A 225 12.72 -3.44 19.66
N LEU A 226 11.56 -3.55 20.33
CA LEU A 226 11.44 -3.41 21.78
C LEU A 226 10.89 -4.71 22.38
N LEU A 227 11.80 -5.48 23.01
CA LEU A 227 11.55 -6.81 23.61
C LEU A 227 10.37 -6.89 24.60
N ARG A 228 9.81 -5.76 25.04
CA ARG A 228 8.71 -5.67 26.02
C ARG A 228 7.29 -5.81 25.45
N TYR A 229 7.06 -5.69 24.15
CA TYR A 229 5.70 -5.39 23.65
C TYR A 229 4.87 -6.57 23.13
N ASN A 230 5.50 -7.66 22.70
CA ASN A 230 4.78 -8.91 22.39
C ASN A 230 3.94 -9.42 23.61
N PRO A 231 4.44 -9.36 24.87
CA PRO A 231 3.64 -9.66 26.06
C PRO A 231 2.42 -8.76 26.28
N LEU A 232 2.53 -7.46 25.97
CA LEU A 232 1.46 -6.49 26.18
C LEU A 232 0.27 -6.76 25.26
N LEU A 233 0.52 -6.88 23.95
CA LEU A 233 -0.55 -7.23 22.99
C LEU A 233 -1.20 -8.55 23.36
N ARG A 234 -0.39 -9.57 23.70
CA ARG A 234 -0.90 -10.87 24.14
C ARG A 234 -1.83 -10.74 25.34
N SER A 235 -1.47 -9.89 26.31
CA SER A 235 -2.28 -9.64 27.51
C SER A 235 -3.58 -8.91 27.18
N ILE A 236 -3.52 -7.89 26.31
CA ILE A 236 -4.70 -7.17 25.82
C ILE A 236 -5.65 -8.14 25.12
N ILE A 237 -5.17 -8.87 24.11
CA ILE A 237 -5.96 -9.87 23.37
C ILE A 237 -6.58 -10.89 24.32
N SER A 238 -5.80 -11.47 25.24
CA SER A 238 -6.32 -12.47 26.20
C SER A 238 -7.40 -11.89 27.10
N THR A 239 -7.28 -10.61 27.49
CA THR A 239 -8.24 -9.95 28.38
C THR A 239 -9.60 -9.75 27.72
N ILE A 240 -9.63 -9.46 26.41
CA ILE A 240 -10.86 -9.11 25.68
C ILE A 240 -11.30 -10.15 24.64
N ALA A 241 -10.64 -11.32 24.60
CA ALA A 241 -10.87 -12.35 23.57
C ALA A 241 -12.33 -12.80 23.48
N SER A 242 -12.99 -12.98 24.63
CA SER A 242 -14.40 -13.42 24.71
C SER A 242 -15.41 -12.28 24.54
N GLU A 243 -14.96 -11.03 24.52
CA GLU A 243 -15.84 -9.85 24.47
C GLU A 243 -16.22 -9.47 23.03
N GLY A 244 -15.56 -10.06 22.02
CA GLY A 244 -15.83 -9.78 20.61
C GLY A 244 -15.54 -8.34 20.19
N LEU A 245 -14.66 -7.63 20.90
CA LEU A 245 -14.42 -6.19 20.72
C LEU A 245 -13.46 -5.82 19.59
N PHE A 246 -12.88 -6.80 18.90
CA PHE A 246 -11.95 -6.55 17.80
C PHE A 246 -12.12 -7.52 16.64
N ASP A 247 -11.68 -7.09 15.47
CA ASP A 247 -11.80 -7.82 14.21
C ASP A 247 -10.44 -8.07 13.55
N VAL A 248 -9.42 -7.24 13.81
CA VAL A 248 -8.10 -7.32 13.18
C VAL A 248 -7.02 -7.03 14.22
N VAL A 249 -5.86 -7.69 14.10
CA VAL A 249 -4.64 -7.36 14.84
C VAL A 249 -3.60 -6.77 13.89
N ASP A 250 -3.13 -5.57 14.17
CA ASP A 250 -2.06 -4.88 13.46
C ASP A 250 -0.71 -5.07 14.18
N VAL A 251 0.37 -5.23 13.42
CA VAL A 251 1.76 -5.31 13.88
C VAL A 251 2.70 -4.49 13.02
N HIS A 252 3.68 -3.83 13.61
CA HIS A 252 4.63 -3.02 12.83
C HIS A 252 5.99 -3.70 12.69
N HIS A 253 6.74 -3.39 11.63
CA HIS A 253 8.07 -3.99 11.47
C HIS A 253 9.02 -3.14 10.61
N TRP A 254 9.98 -2.52 11.28
CA TRP A 254 11.08 -1.80 10.65
C TRP A 254 12.41 -2.45 10.96
N GLY A 255 13.43 -2.10 10.19
CA GLY A 255 14.78 -2.58 10.41
C GLY A 255 15.53 -2.82 9.10
N PRO A 256 16.79 -3.27 9.19
CA PRO A 256 17.62 -3.49 8.02
C PRO A 256 16.99 -4.53 7.08
N ALA A 257 17.39 -4.49 5.81
CA ALA A 257 16.84 -5.33 4.76
C ALA A 257 16.98 -6.83 5.04
N THR A 258 18.00 -7.22 5.81
CA THR A 258 18.27 -8.59 6.25
C THR A 258 17.24 -9.10 7.26
N GLN A 259 16.58 -8.21 8.00
CA GLN A 259 15.54 -8.53 8.98
C GLN A 259 14.14 -8.49 8.36
N TYR A 260 13.93 -9.11 7.19
CA TYR A 260 12.63 -9.09 6.51
C TYR A 260 11.58 -10.03 7.13
N LYS A 261 11.99 -10.98 7.99
CA LYS A 261 11.12 -11.98 8.61
C LYS A 261 10.48 -11.40 9.86
N MET A 262 9.18 -11.58 10.03
CA MET A 262 8.42 -11.12 11.20
C MET A 262 8.02 -12.32 12.08
N PRO A 263 8.92 -12.82 12.96
CA PRO A 263 8.63 -13.99 13.78
C PRO A 263 7.43 -13.78 14.71
N MET A 264 7.10 -12.52 15.04
CA MET A 264 5.91 -12.20 15.84
C MET A 264 4.60 -12.64 15.18
N VAL A 265 4.49 -12.65 13.84
CA VAL A 265 3.24 -13.00 13.14
C VAL A 265 2.82 -14.41 13.49
N ARG A 266 3.77 -15.36 13.48
CA ARG A 266 3.49 -16.76 13.88
C ARG A 266 3.13 -16.88 15.36
N ARG A 267 3.79 -16.11 16.23
CA ARG A 267 3.49 -16.11 17.68
C ARG A 267 2.08 -15.58 17.97
N ILE A 268 1.70 -14.50 17.30
CA ILE A 268 0.35 -13.91 17.42
C ILE A 268 -0.68 -14.86 16.85
N ARG A 269 -0.43 -15.48 15.69
CA ARG A 269 -1.32 -16.49 15.12
C ARG A 269 -1.54 -17.65 16.08
N GLN A 270 -0.48 -18.24 16.62
CA GLN A 270 -0.58 -19.31 17.63
C GLN A 270 -1.38 -18.88 18.87
N HIS A 271 -1.19 -17.64 19.32
CA HIS A 271 -1.94 -17.11 20.46
C HIS A 271 -3.43 -16.91 20.16
N LEU A 272 -3.77 -16.33 19.00
CA LEU A 272 -5.16 -16.21 18.53
C LEU A 272 -5.81 -17.59 18.38
N ASP A 273 -5.11 -18.56 17.80
CA ASP A 273 -5.61 -19.93 17.64
C ASP A 273 -5.89 -20.60 18.99
N SER A 274 -5.02 -20.36 19.99
CA SER A 274 -5.20 -20.87 21.36
C SER A 274 -6.43 -20.29 22.08
N LEU A 275 -6.94 -19.16 21.59
CA LEU A 275 -8.11 -18.46 22.10
C LEU A 275 -9.37 -18.69 21.23
N GLY A 276 -9.29 -19.53 20.19
CA GLY A 276 -10.42 -19.77 19.28
C GLY A 276 -10.68 -18.63 18.28
N LEU A 277 -9.68 -17.80 18.00
CA LEU A 277 -9.77 -16.62 17.13
C LEU A 277 -9.08 -16.83 15.78
N GLN A 278 -9.20 -18.03 15.19
CA GLN A 278 -8.44 -18.40 13.98
C GLN A 278 -8.76 -17.52 12.76
N ARG A 279 -9.95 -16.91 12.74
CA ARG A 279 -10.42 -16.04 11.64
C ARG A 279 -9.99 -14.58 11.79
N VAL A 280 -9.38 -14.18 12.91
CA VAL A 280 -8.91 -12.81 13.08
C VAL A 280 -7.66 -12.60 12.21
N PRO A 281 -7.70 -11.72 11.20
CA PRO A 281 -6.53 -11.41 10.38
C PRO A 281 -5.44 -10.70 11.18
N ILE A 282 -4.20 -10.90 10.71
CA ILE A 282 -3.05 -10.11 11.16
C ILE A 282 -2.61 -9.23 10.00
N TRP A 283 -2.58 -7.92 10.22
CA TRP A 283 -2.10 -6.92 9.27
C TRP A 283 -0.78 -6.33 9.75
N SER A 284 0.00 -5.78 8.83
CA SER A 284 1.13 -4.93 9.16
C SER A 284 0.92 -3.56 8.57
N CYS A 285 0.44 -2.62 9.38
CA CYS A 285 0.03 -1.30 8.93
C CYS A 285 1.17 -0.29 8.84
N GLU A 286 2.37 -0.64 9.31
CA GLU A 286 3.61 0.11 9.11
C GLU A 286 4.78 -0.87 8.97
N ASN A 287 5.50 -0.81 7.85
CA ASN A 287 6.55 -1.78 7.52
C ASN A 287 7.49 -1.28 6.43
N SER A 288 8.79 -1.27 6.70
CA SER A 288 9.77 -0.92 5.66
C SER A 288 11.21 -1.27 6.04
N THR A 289 12.10 -0.99 5.10
CA THR A 289 13.53 -0.82 5.30
C THR A 289 13.97 0.43 4.53
N TRP A 290 15.17 0.94 4.80
CA TRP A 290 15.69 2.12 4.14
C TRP A 290 16.48 1.82 2.86
N ALA A 291 16.65 2.83 2.01
CA ALA A 291 17.71 2.93 1.01
C ALA A 291 18.78 3.94 1.47
N TYR A 292 19.95 3.92 0.86
CA TYR A 292 21.09 4.77 1.20
C TYR A 292 21.53 4.63 2.66
N GLN A 293 22.00 5.70 3.30
CA GLN A 293 22.64 5.65 4.61
C GLN A 293 22.07 6.72 5.56
N PRO A 294 21.03 6.37 6.33
CA PRO A 294 20.64 7.14 7.51
C PRO A 294 21.78 7.19 8.54
N ALA A 295 21.80 8.24 9.38
CA ALA A 295 22.93 8.55 10.25
C ALA A 295 23.31 7.41 11.21
N ASN A 296 22.32 6.66 11.71
CA ASN A 296 22.50 5.56 12.66
C ASN A 296 22.25 4.18 12.02
N SER A 297 22.45 4.04 10.71
CA SER A 297 22.15 2.82 9.97
C SER A 297 23.21 2.50 8.92
N SER A 298 23.33 1.22 8.57
CA SER A 298 24.24 0.78 7.51
C SER A 298 23.74 1.20 6.14
N TYR A 299 24.65 1.52 5.21
CA TYR A 299 24.29 1.79 3.82
C TYR A 299 23.56 0.60 3.18
N GLN A 300 22.49 0.87 2.43
CA GLN A 300 21.76 -0.11 1.62
C GLN A 300 21.51 0.47 0.22
N THR A 301 21.65 -0.33 -0.84
CA THR A 301 21.28 0.14 -2.18
C THR A 301 19.75 0.11 -2.37
N GLN A 302 19.24 0.76 -3.42
CA GLN A 302 17.82 0.67 -3.75
C GLN A 302 17.39 -0.78 -4.06
N GLU A 303 18.25 -1.57 -4.70
CA GLU A 303 17.98 -2.98 -4.99
C GLU A 303 17.91 -3.81 -3.70
N VAL A 304 18.69 -3.47 -2.67
CA VAL A 304 18.59 -4.11 -1.35
C VAL A 304 17.24 -3.81 -0.69
N GLN A 305 16.77 -2.56 -0.76
CA GLN A 305 15.42 -2.18 -0.30
C GLN A 305 14.35 -2.96 -1.07
N ALA A 306 14.43 -3.01 -2.40
CA ALA A 306 13.48 -3.69 -3.28
C ALA A 306 13.40 -5.21 -3.03
N ARG A 307 14.56 -5.87 -2.85
CA ARG A 307 14.60 -7.29 -2.44
C ARG A 307 13.92 -7.50 -1.11
N SER A 308 14.19 -6.64 -0.12
CA SER A 308 13.57 -6.77 1.20
C SER A 308 12.05 -6.59 1.11
N LEU A 309 11.56 -5.64 0.31
CA LEU A 309 10.14 -5.43 0.09
C LEU A 309 9.45 -6.71 -0.36
N ILE A 310 9.95 -7.35 -1.43
CA ILE A 310 9.37 -8.60 -1.94
C ILE A 310 9.41 -9.69 -0.86
N LYS A 311 10.54 -9.85 -0.18
CA LYS A 311 10.72 -10.86 0.87
C LYS A 311 9.78 -10.62 2.07
N ARG A 312 9.56 -9.35 2.48
CA ARG A 312 8.65 -8.96 3.57
C ARG A 312 7.21 -9.33 3.26
N TYR A 313 6.73 -9.08 2.05
CA TYR A 313 5.40 -9.53 1.64
C TYR A 313 5.32 -11.06 1.60
N VAL A 314 6.17 -11.70 0.80
CA VAL A 314 6.00 -13.13 0.46
C VAL A 314 6.25 -14.05 1.65
N TYR A 315 7.32 -13.81 2.43
CA TYR A 315 7.64 -14.63 3.60
C TYR A 315 6.58 -14.49 4.69
N ASN A 316 6.10 -13.26 4.94
CA ASN A 316 5.17 -13.04 6.05
C ASN A 316 3.73 -13.42 5.71
N ILE A 317 3.35 -13.46 4.42
CA ILE A 317 2.09 -14.11 3.99
C ILE A 317 2.09 -15.59 4.39
N ASP A 318 3.18 -16.33 4.14
CA ASP A 318 3.34 -17.71 4.63
C ASP A 318 3.33 -17.81 6.16
N ALA A 319 3.77 -16.77 6.86
CA ALA A 319 3.72 -16.71 8.32
C ALA A 319 2.30 -16.43 8.87
N GLY A 320 1.33 -16.08 8.02
CA GLY A 320 -0.05 -15.77 8.40
C GLY A 320 -0.43 -14.28 8.38
N LEU A 321 0.38 -13.43 7.73
CA LEU A 321 0.08 -12.02 7.49
C LEU A 321 -0.87 -11.89 6.29
N GLU A 322 -1.92 -11.09 6.43
CA GLU A 322 -2.92 -10.91 5.36
C GLU A 322 -2.75 -9.62 4.56
N LYS A 323 -2.22 -8.57 5.20
CA LYS A 323 -2.05 -7.25 4.59
C LYS A 323 -0.76 -6.62 5.07
N LEU A 324 -0.08 -5.91 4.18
CA LEU A 324 1.10 -5.12 4.53
C LEU A 324 0.96 -3.72 3.93
N PHE A 325 1.30 -2.72 4.73
CA PHE A 325 1.36 -1.33 4.34
C PHE A 325 2.82 -0.94 4.31
N TRP A 326 3.34 -0.66 3.12
CA TRP A 326 4.70 -0.17 2.98
C TRP A 326 4.78 1.25 3.55
N GLU A 327 5.85 1.55 4.28
CA GLU A 327 6.08 2.91 4.78
C GLU A 327 6.30 3.89 3.62
N ASN A 328 5.39 4.84 3.49
CA ASN A 328 5.48 6.05 2.69
C ASN A 328 5.51 5.84 1.15
N LEU A 329 4.61 6.52 0.44
CA LEU A 329 4.68 6.61 -1.03
C LEU A 329 5.89 7.47 -1.45
N MET A 330 5.96 8.68 -0.89
CA MET A 330 7.05 9.63 -1.06
C MET A 330 7.92 9.63 0.18
N GLU A 331 9.20 9.91 0.08
CA GLU A 331 10.06 10.06 1.25
C GLU A 331 9.61 11.21 2.17
N TRP A 332 9.71 11.03 3.49
CA TRP A 332 9.59 12.17 4.40
C TRP A 332 10.84 13.05 4.35
N PHE A 333 10.66 14.32 4.69
CA PHE A 333 11.75 15.30 4.74
C PHE A 333 11.91 15.82 6.17
N ASP A 334 13.10 15.63 6.74
CA ASP A 334 13.45 16.05 8.11
C ASP A 334 12.46 15.58 9.17
N TYR A 335 12.09 14.30 9.12
CA TYR A 335 11.16 13.73 10.09
C TYR A 335 11.61 14.01 11.54
N GLY A 336 10.71 14.59 12.33
CA GLY A 336 10.99 14.98 13.72
C GLY A 336 12.06 16.08 13.88
N GLY A 337 12.40 16.80 12.81
CA GLY A 337 13.50 17.77 12.78
C GLY A 337 14.89 17.13 12.62
N ASP A 338 14.96 15.83 12.34
CA ASP A 338 16.22 15.10 12.16
C ASP A 338 16.47 14.81 10.66
N PRO A 339 17.44 15.49 10.01
CA PRO A 339 17.78 15.24 8.61
C PRO A 339 18.45 13.87 8.39
N GLY A 340 19.03 13.26 9.43
CA GLY A 340 19.69 11.94 9.39
C GLY A 340 18.75 10.78 9.73
N SER A 341 17.48 11.06 9.98
CA SER A 341 16.46 10.08 10.38
C SER A 341 16.31 8.96 9.36
N THR A 342 16.17 7.72 9.83
CA THR A 342 15.85 6.55 9.00
C THR A 342 14.54 6.69 8.25
N TRP A 343 13.61 7.49 8.77
CA TRP A 343 12.31 7.73 8.19
C TRP A 343 12.35 8.64 6.95
N ASN A 344 13.50 9.29 6.70
CA ASN A 344 13.79 10.02 5.46
C ASN A 344 14.45 9.12 4.41
N SER A 345 14.32 7.79 4.52
CA SER A 345 14.87 6.84 3.52
C SER A 345 14.03 5.60 3.24
N GLN A 346 12.74 5.58 3.60
CA GLN A 346 11.89 4.39 3.49
C GLN A 346 10.89 4.44 2.33
N GLY A 347 10.64 5.63 1.77
CA GLY A 347 9.63 5.84 0.73
C GLY A 347 9.92 5.09 -0.58
N LEU A 348 8.85 4.87 -1.37
CA LEU A 348 8.95 4.29 -2.72
C LEU A 348 9.43 5.30 -3.76
N ILE A 349 9.28 6.60 -3.50
CA ILE A 349 9.72 7.71 -4.35
C ILE A 349 10.68 8.58 -3.55
N GLY A 350 11.82 8.92 -4.15
CA GLY A 350 12.90 9.66 -3.49
C GLY A 350 12.65 11.16 -3.34
N ASP A 351 13.25 11.76 -2.32
CA ASP A 351 13.33 13.22 -2.15
C ASP A 351 14.61 13.82 -2.74
N GLY A 352 15.60 12.98 -3.08
CA GLY A 352 16.86 13.41 -3.68
C GLY A 352 17.77 14.21 -2.74
N MET A 353 17.55 14.21 -1.43
CA MET A 353 18.20 15.17 -0.53
C MET A 353 18.77 14.55 0.73
N ARG A 354 18.09 13.56 1.33
CA ARG A 354 18.47 13.03 2.65
C ARG A 354 19.25 11.73 2.54
N ASN A 355 20.07 11.48 3.57
CA ASN A 355 20.75 10.21 3.79
C ASN A 355 21.63 9.70 2.63
N GLY A 356 22.13 10.60 1.78
CA GLY A 356 22.98 10.27 0.63
C GLY A 356 22.22 9.94 -0.66
N GLU A 357 20.91 10.22 -0.72
CA GLU A 357 20.16 10.12 -1.97
C GLU A 357 20.58 11.22 -2.97
N PRO A 358 20.90 10.88 -4.24
CA PRO A 358 21.31 11.87 -5.23
C PRO A 358 20.21 12.88 -5.60
N PRO A 359 20.54 14.18 -5.81
CA PRO A 359 19.57 15.23 -6.18
C PRO A 359 18.69 14.93 -7.39
N GLN A 360 19.21 14.22 -8.39
CA GLN A 360 18.44 13.82 -9.57
C GLN A 360 17.31 12.83 -9.26
N ASN A 361 17.30 12.21 -8.08
CA ASN A 361 16.26 11.25 -7.68
C ASN A 361 15.04 11.92 -7.02
N PHE A 362 15.00 13.25 -6.91
CA PHE A 362 13.80 13.94 -6.46
C PHE A 362 12.60 13.58 -7.34
N ASN A 363 11.51 13.11 -6.71
CA ASN A 363 10.30 12.66 -7.38
C ASN A 363 10.53 11.49 -8.37
N GLN A 364 11.60 10.73 -8.21
CA GLN A 364 11.86 9.55 -9.04
C GLN A 364 11.44 8.28 -8.30
N PRO A 365 10.66 7.38 -8.96
CA PRO A 365 10.42 6.05 -8.44
C PRO A 365 11.73 5.33 -8.14
N ARG A 366 11.81 4.69 -6.98
CA ARG A 366 12.94 3.82 -6.62
C ARG A 366 12.75 2.42 -7.20
N VAL A 367 13.80 1.60 -7.19
CA VAL A 367 13.70 0.17 -7.56
C VAL A 367 12.62 -0.54 -6.73
N SER A 368 12.42 -0.14 -5.47
CA SER A 368 11.36 -0.65 -4.59
C SER A 368 9.94 -0.35 -5.08
N TYR A 369 9.71 0.81 -5.74
CA TYR A 369 8.44 1.14 -6.39
C TYR A 369 8.09 0.13 -7.48
N HIS A 370 9.05 -0.17 -8.35
CA HIS A 370 8.86 -1.12 -9.44
C HIS A 370 8.68 -2.56 -8.93
N ALA A 371 9.44 -2.95 -7.90
CA ALA A 371 9.28 -4.22 -7.21
C ALA A 371 7.89 -4.37 -6.57
N TYR A 372 7.38 -3.32 -5.91
CA TYR A 372 6.02 -3.28 -5.35
C TYR A 372 4.98 -3.54 -6.45
N LYS A 373 5.05 -2.79 -7.56
CA LYS A 373 4.14 -2.93 -8.69
C LYS A 373 4.14 -4.34 -9.26
N LEU A 374 5.32 -4.90 -9.55
CA LEU A 374 5.46 -6.26 -10.08
C LEU A 374 4.87 -7.30 -9.12
N LEU A 375 5.08 -7.11 -7.81
CA LEU A 375 4.57 -8.01 -6.79
C LEU A 375 3.05 -7.92 -6.65
N ALA A 376 2.47 -6.73 -6.62
CA ALA A 376 1.02 -6.53 -6.57
C ALA A 376 0.32 -7.20 -7.76
N GLN A 377 0.82 -6.96 -8.97
CA GLN A 377 0.31 -7.61 -10.20
C GLN A 377 0.45 -9.14 -10.16
N ALA A 378 1.47 -9.65 -9.45
CA ALA A 378 1.74 -11.07 -9.36
C ALA A 378 0.90 -11.79 -8.29
N ILE A 379 0.68 -11.18 -7.12
CA ILE A 379 0.19 -11.90 -5.94
C ILE A 379 -0.84 -11.15 -5.09
N ASP A 380 -1.39 -10.02 -5.54
CA ASP A 380 -2.51 -9.41 -4.82
C ASP A 380 -3.71 -10.38 -4.74
N ALA A 381 -4.57 -10.22 -3.74
CA ALA A 381 -5.66 -11.13 -3.41
C ALA A 381 -6.73 -11.23 -4.50
N ASP A 382 -6.88 -10.21 -5.33
CA ASP A 382 -7.72 -10.23 -6.52
C ASP A 382 -6.99 -10.85 -7.73
N LYS A 383 -5.66 -10.97 -7.70
CA LYS A 383 -4.85 -11.53 -8.80
C LYS A 383 -4.54 -13.01 -8.61
N ALA A 384 -4.19 -13.43 -7.40
CA ALA A 384 -3.80 -14.80 -7.10
C ALA A 384 -4.09 -15.22 -5.65
N ARG A 385 -4.47 -16.49 -5.49
CA ARG A 385 -4.53 -17.14 -4.17
C ARG A 385 -3.17 -17.72 -3.81
N TYR A 386 -2.76 -17.51 -2.57
CA TYR A 386 -1.61 -18.21 -2.00
C TYR A 386 -1.91 -19.71 -1.90
N ALA A 387 -0.94 -20.57 -2.27
CA ALA A 387 -1.10 -22.01 -2.34
C ALA A 387 -0.06 -22.79 -1.51
N GLY A 388 0.72 -22.10 -0.68
CA GLY A 388 1.66 -22.71 0.26
C GLY A 388 3.13 -22.56 -0.12
N LYS A 389 3.99 -22.74 0.89
CA LYS A 389 5.43 -22.90 0.74
C LYS A 389 5.75 -24.24 0.08
N MET A 390 6.68 -24.24 -0.84
CA MET A 390 7.14 -25.43 -1.54
C MET A 390 8.37 -26.02 -0.84
N SER A 391 8.43 -27.35 -0.80
CA SER A 391 9.64 -28.09 -0.41
C SER A 391 10.49 -28.32 -1.66
N VAL A 392 11.24 -27.30 -2.09
CA VAL A 392 12.14 -27.39 -3.25
C VAL A 392 13.57 -27.43 -2.72
N HIS A 393 14.20 -28.60 -2.75
CA HIS A 393 15.48 -28.90 -2.07
C HIS A 393 15.45 -28.71 -0.53
N GLN A 394 16.27 -29.48 0.19
CA GLN A 394 16.43 -29.36 1.65
C GLN A 394 17.53 -28.34 1.98
N GLU A 395 17.36 -27.08 1.55
CA GLU A 395 18.35 -26.02 1.74
C GLU A 395 17.78 -24.89 2.60
N PRO A 396 18.31 -24.65 3.82
CA PRO A 396 17.73 -23.69 4.76
C PRO A 396 17.64 -22.24 4.25
N SER A 397 18.46 -21.87 3.26
CA SER A 397 18.52 -20.52 2.71
C SER A 397 17.70 -20.34 1.43
N LEU A 398 17.07 -21.39 0.89
CA LEU A 398 16.20 -21.32 -0.28
C LEU A 398 14.73 -21.22 0.14
N TYR A 399 14.02 -20.29 -0.46
CA TYR A 399 12.58 -20.10 -0.24
C TYR A 399 11.86 -20.16 -1.57
N ALA A 400 10.73 -20.86 -1.59
CA ALA A 400 9.90 -21.04 -2.76
C ALA A 400 8.43 -21.08 -2.32
N TYR A 401 7.61 -20.24 -2.93
CA TYR A 401 6.20 -20.09 -2.58
C TYR A 401 5.35 -20.17 -3.82
N ARG A 402 4.24 -20.90 -3.74
CA ARG A 402 3.31 -21.10 -4.84
C ARG A 402 2.08 -20.24 -4.68
N TYR A 403 1.64 -19.68 -5.80
CA TYR A 403 0.40 -18.94 -5.96
C TYR A 403 -0.35 -19.50 -7.17
N VAL A 404 -1.67 -19.31 -7.19
CA VAL A 404 -2.53 -19.73 -8.31
C VAL A 404 -3.33 -18.51 -8.76
N SER A 405 -3.21 -18.17 -10.03
CA SER A 405 -3.95 -17.05 -10.63
C SER A 405 -5.45 -17.21 -10.43
N LEU A 406 -6.15 -16.11 -10.16
CA LEU A 406 -7.62 -16.09 -10.10
C LEU A 406 -8.26 -15.86 -11.48
N SER A 407 -7.45 -15.56 -12.50
CA SER A 407 -7.91 -15.53 -13.89
C SER A 407 -8.40 -16.91 -14.35
N SER A 408 -9.22 -16.91 -15.41
CA SER A 408 -9.80 -18.13 -16.00
C SER A 408 -8.80 -19.24 -16.34
N ASP A 409 -7.54 -18.88 -16.60
CA ASP A 409 -6.46 -19.83 -16.90
C ASP A 409 -5.87 -20.53 -15.66
N SER A 410 -6.19 -20.06 -14.44
CA SER A 410 -5.69 -20.57 -13.17
C SER A 410 -4.18 -20.85 -13.15
N VAL A 411 -3.41 -20.06 -13.90
CA VAL A 411 -1.98 -20.30 -14.12
C VAL A 411 -1.22 -20.25 -12.80
N ALA A 412 -0.40 -21.27 -12.55
CA ALA A 412 0.45 -21.30 -11.37
C ALA A 412 1.59 -20.28 -11.49
N ARG A 413 1.88 -19.64 -10.36
CA ARG A 413 2.96 -18.67 -10.21
C ARG A 413 3.82 -19.08 -9.02
N TYR A 414 5.10 -18.81 -9.10
CA TYR A 414 6.04 -19.14 -8.05
C TYR A 414 6.95 -17.95 -7.77
N ILE A 415 7.25 -17.70 -6.50
CA ILE A 415 8.27 -16.73 -6.11
C ILE A 415 9.37 -17.47 -5.36
N LEU A 416 10.60 -17.37 -5.86
CA LEU A 416 11.76 -18.06 -5.29
C LEU A 416 12.93 -17.10 -5.07
N TRP A 417 13.68 -17.30 -4.00
CA TRP A 417 14.95 -16.62 -3.75
C TRP A 417 15.83 -17.42 -2.80
N ARG A 418 17.11 -17.05 -2.74
CA ARG A 418 18.03 -17.43 -1.67
C ARG A 418 18.37 -16.25 -0.77
N ASP A 419 18.68 -16.52 0.49
CA ASP A 419 19.27 -15.50 1.37
C ASP A 419 20.74 -15.22 1.00
N SER A 420 21.44 -16.19 0.43
CA SER A 420 22.82 -16.05 -0.03
C SER A 420 23.18 -17.05 -1.13
N GLY A 421 24.20 -16.69 -1.92
CA GLY A 421 24.73 -17.52 -3.00
C GLY A 421 23.74 -17.73 -4.15
N SER A 422 24.04 -18.73 -4.97
CA SER A 422 23.21 -19.17 -6.09
C SER A 422 23.20 -20.70 -6.14
N GLN A 423 22.08 -21.29 -6.54
CA GLN A 423 21.95 -22.75 -6.69
C GLN A 423 21.01 -23.08 -7.85
N SER A 424 21.31 -24.16 -8.58
CA SER A 424 20.38 -24.75 -9.54
C SER A 424 19.22 -25.42 -8.80
N VAL A 425 18.00 -25.01 -9.12
CA VAL A 425 16.76 -25.49 -8.48
C VAL A 425 15.92 -26.19 -9.53
N THR A 426 15.40 -27.38 -9.20
CA THR A 426 14.52 -28.15 -10.08
C THR A 426 13.18 -28.44 -9.41
N PHE A 427 12.07 -28.17 -10.10
CA PHE A 427 10.74 -28.61 -9.68
C PHE A 427 9.81 -28.82 -10.87
N ARG A 428 8.75 -29.60 -10.64
CA ARG A 428 7.75 -29.93 -11.65
C ARG A 428 6.73 -28.80 -11.83
N ILE A 429 6.41 -28.50 -13.09
CA ILE A 429 5.30 -27.63 -13.49
C ILE A 429 4.26 -28.43 -14.28
N ASN A 430 3.07 -27.85 -14.49
CA ASN A 430 1.99 -28.51 -15.24
C ASN A 430 1.90 -28.06 -16.70
N THR A 431 2.71 -27.08 -17.11
CA THR A 431 2.75 -26.56 -18.47
C THR A 431 4.07 -26.90 -19.18
N PRO A 432 4.12 -26.87 -20.53
CA PRO A 432 5.36 -27.19 -21.26
C PRO A 432 6.49 -26.18 -21.01
N ARG A 433 6.15 -24.96 -20.64
CA ARG A 433 7.09 -23.85 -20.47
C ARG A 433 6.69 -22.98 -19.29
N ALA A 434 7.65 -22.23 -18.75
CA ALA A 434 7.43 -21.17 -17.79
C ALA A 434 8.28 -19.94 -18.12
N LEU A 435 7.75 -18.76 -17.81
CA LEU A 435 8.48 -17.50 -17.87
C LEU A 435 9.12 -17.22 -16.51
N VAL A 436 10.43 -17.11 -16.46
CA VAL A 436 11.21 -16.75 -15.26
C VAL A 436 11.60 -15.28 -15.39
N THR A 437 11.14 -14.44 -14.47
CA THR A 437 11.39 -12.98 -14.47
C THR A 437 12.12 -12.58 -13.19
N ASN A 438 13.24 -11.87 -13.32
CA ASN A 438 13.86 -11.19 -12.18
C ASN A 438 12.94 -10.04 -11.74
N MET A 439 12.55 -10.05 -10.46
CA MET A 439 11.65 -9.05 -9.90
C MET A 439 12.38 -7.76 -9.48
N ILE A 440 13.70 -7.74 -9.55
CA ILE A 440 14.53 -6.55 -9.37
C ILE A 440 14.77 -5.92 -10.74
N THR A 441 14.46 -4.64 -10.84
CA THR A 441 14.60 -3.84 -12.06
C THR A 441 15.84 -2.95 -11.99
N ASP A 442 16.18 -2.32 -13.11
CA ASP A 442 16.99 -1.11 -13.05
C ASP A 442 16.20 0.07 -12.43
N SER A 443 16.84 1.23 -12.31
CA SER A 443 16.24 2.46 -11.77
C SER A 443 15.13 3.07 -12.65
N LEU A 444 14.95 2.58 -13.88
CA LEU A 444 13.88 3.02 -14.80
C LEU A 444 12.71 2.03 -14.79
N GLY A 445 12.82 0.93 -14.06
CA GLY A 445 11.80 -0.13 -14.00
C GLY A 445 11.94 -1.18 -15.10
N ASN A 446 13.03 -1.19 -15.86
CA ASN A 446 13.27 -2.23 -16.85
C ASN A 446 13.68 -3.53 -16.17
N ILE A 447 13.11 -4.63 -16.65
CA ILE A 447 13.39 -5.96 -16.13
C ILE A 447 14.80 -6.38 -16.56
N LEU A 448 15.64 -6.69 -15.58
CA LEU A 448 17.05 -7.02 -15.80
C LEU A 448 17.24 -8.36 -16.52
N GLN A 449 16.40 -9.35 -16.20
CA GLN A 449 16.46 -10.69 -16.77
C GLN A 449 15.06 -11.30 -16.88
N ARG A 450 14.77 -11.89 -18.04
CA ARG A 450 13.53 -12.61 -18.30
C ARG A 450 13.76 -13.72 -19.32
N ASP A 451 13.63 -14.96 -18.86
CA ASP A 451 13.93 -16.15 -19.66
C ASP A 451 12.71 -17.07 -19.75
N THR A 452 12.55 -17.75 -20.89
CA THR A 452 11.57 -18.84 -21.03
C THR A 452 12.29 -20.17 -20.82
N VAL A 453 11.84 -20.94 -19.83
CA VAL A 453 12.39 -22.26 -19.52
C VAL A 453 11.39 -23.33 -19.99
N THR A 454 11.89 -24.34 -20.68
CA THR A 454 11.09 -25.48 -21.17
C THR A 454 11.19 -26.63 -20.19
N ALA A 455 10.05 -27.27 -19.90
CA ALA A 455 10.01 -28.44 -19.05
C ALA A 455 10.61 -29.67 -19.75
N ASP A 456 11.30 -30.53 -19.01
CA ASP A 456 11.76 -31.83 -19.48
C ASP A 456 10.57 -32.79 -19.73
N VAL A 457 10.87 -34.02 -20.17
CA VAL A 457 9.84 -35.03 -20.46
C VAL A 457 9.06 -35.48 -19.21
N GLN A 458 9.59 -35.21 -18.02
CA GLN A 458 8.94 -35.45 -16.73
C GLN A 458 8.20 -34.21 -16.21
N GLY A 459 8.20 -33.10 -16.94
CA GLY A 459 7.56 -31.84 -16.57
C GLY A 459 8.40 -30.96 -15.63
N ASN A 460 9.69 -31.25 -15.43
CA ASN A 460 10.54 -30.45 -14.56
C ASN A 460 11.17 -29.27 -15.30
N ILE A 461 11.25 -28.13 -14.62
CA ILE A 461 12.09 -27.01 -15.03
C ILE A 461 13.28 -26.88 -14.09
N THR A 462 14.42 -26.49 -14.65
CA THR A 462 15.67 -26.28 -13.92
C THR A 462 16.27 -24.93 -14.28
N PHE A 463 16.60 -24.11 -13.28
CA PHE A 463 17.25 -22.82 -13.45
C PHE A 463 17.97 -22.39 -12.17
N ASN A 464 18.89 -21.42 -12.27
CA ASN A 464 19.62 -20.91 -11.11
C ASN A 464 18.78 -19.90 -10.33
N VAL A 465 18.72 -20.08 -9.00
CA VAL A 465 18.07 -19.16 -8.06
C VAL A 465 19.14 -18.51 -7.18
N GLY A 466 19.22 -17.18 -7.25
CA GLY A 466 20.14 -16.35 -6.46
C GLY A 466 19.43 -15.53 -5.38
N ILE A 467 20.06 -14.41 -4.97
CA ILE A 467 19.52 -13.52 -3.94
C ILE A 467 18.34 -12.65 -4.41
N ASP A 468 18.24 -12.44 -5.72
CA ASP A 468 17.16 -11.71 -6.37
C ASP A 468 15.91 -12.60 -6.43
N PRO A 469 14.75 -12.12 -5.93
CA PRO A 469 13.50 -12.84 -6.10
C PRO A 469 13.15 -13.01 -7.58
N LEU A 470 12.85 -14.25 -7.95
CA LEU A 470 12.38 -14.62 -9.28
C LEU A 470 10.88 -14.91 -9.23
N LEU A 471 10.12 -14.33 -10.17
CA LEU A 471 8.75 -14.71 -10.46
C LEU A 471 8.74 -15.71 -11.61
N VAL A 472 8.25 -16.91 -11.36
CA VAL A 472 8.05 -17.96 -12.38
C VAL A 472 6.56 -18.07 -12.67
N LYS A 473 6.15 -17.84 -13.92
CA LYS A 473 4.76 -17.98 -14.36
C LYS A 473 4.66 -19.11 -15.38
N GLU A 474 3.84 -20.11 -15.10
CA GLU A 474 3.54 -21.19 -16.07
C GLU A 474 2.91 -20.62 -17.35
N ILE A 475 3.23 -21.19 -18.50
CA ILE A 475 2.71 -20.76 -19.81
C ILE A 475 1.85 -21.89 -20.37
N SER A 476 0.53 -21.74 -20.27
CA SER A 476 -0.43 -22.62 -20.95
C SER A 476 -0.14 -22.65 -22.46
N SER A 477 -0.14 -23.85 -23.06
CA SER A 477 0.05 -24.03 -24.51
C SER A 477 -1.13 -23.56 -25.36
N THR A 478 -2.15 -22.93 -24.78
CA THR A 478 -3.15 -22.19 -25.54
C THR A 478 -2.56 -20.86 -26.01
N THR A 479 -1.60 -20.89 -26.91
CA THR A 479 -1.50 -19.82 -27.90
C THR A 479 -2.70 -20.00 -28.81
N SER A 480 -3.81 -19.31 -28.55
CA SER A 480 -4.74 -19.02 -29.64
C SER A 480 -3.92 -18.25 -30.66
N VAL A 481 -3.73 -18.83 -31.84
CA VAL A 481 -3.36 -18.06 -33.01
C VAL A 481 -4.49 -17.05 -33.17
N GLU A 482 -4.19 -15.75 -33.04
CA GLU A 482 -5.10 -14.69 -33.47
C GLU A 482 -5.26 -14.82 -34.99
N GLY A 483 -6.18 -15.69 -35.39
CA GLY A 483 -6.80 -15.61 -36.70
C GLY A 483 -7.72 -14.40 -36.71
N GLU A 484 -7.56 -13.56 -37.73
CA GLU A 484 -8.40 -12.40 -38.01
C GLU A 484 -9.88 -12.76 -37.89
N GLY A 485 -10.48 -12.35 -36.77
CA GLY A 485 -11.84 -12.71 -36.40
C GLY A 485 -12.23 -12.04 -35.10
N GLY A 486 -12.31 -10.70 -35.11
CA GLY A 486 -13.01 -9.86 -34.13
C GLY A 486 -13.00 -10.36 -32.68
N ASN A 487 -11.82 -10.47 -32.08
CA ASN A 487 -11.70 -10.82 -30.67
C ASN A 487 -12.16 -9.61 -29.84
N ILE A 488 -13.38 -9.65 -29.31
CA ILE A 488 -13.85 -8.63 -28.36
C ILE A 488 -12.94 -8.73 -27.12
N PRO A 489 -12.24 -7.66 -26.73
CA PRO A 489 -11.37 -7.67 -25.56
C PRO A 489 -12.14 -8.14 -24.31
N LYS A 490 -11.48 -8.89 -23.42
CA LYS A 490 -12.14 -9.37 -22.19
C LYS A 490 -12.14 -8.34 -21.06
N GLU A 491 -11.28 -7.34 -21.15
CA GLU A 491 -11.03 -6.36 -20.11
C GLU A 491 -10.86 -4.97 -20.72
N PHE A 492 -11.12 -3.93 -19.92
CA PHE A 492 -10.87 -2.55 -20.28
C PHE A 492 -9.40 -2.22 -19.95
N LEU A 493 -8.59 -1.88 -20.95
CA LEU A 493 -7.14 -1.68 -20.77
C LEU A 493 -6.65 -0.46 -21.55
N LEU A 494 -5.79 0.35 -20.93
CA LEU A 494 -4.99 1.38 -21.62
C LEU A 494 -3.59 0.81 -21.89
N TYR A 495 -3.20 0.74 -23.16
CA TYR A 495 -1.88 0.26 -23.55
C TYR A 495 -0.83 1.37 -23.46
N GLN A 496 0.45 0.98 -23.45
CA GLN A 496 1.54 1.94 -23.60
C GLN A 496 1.41 2.69 -24.94
N ASN A 497 1.74 3.97 -24.92
CA ASN A 497 1.80 4.78 -26.13
C ASN A 497 2.94 4.28 -27.04
N TYR A 498 2.77 4.35 -28.35
CA TYR A 498 3.82 3.99 -29.30
C TYR A 498 3.90 4.99 -30.46
N PRO A 499 5.09 5.56 -30.75
CA PRO A 499 6.35 5.39 -30.03
C PRO A 499 6.37 6.02 -28.62
N ASN A 500 7.17 5.47 -27.71
CA ASN A 500 7.50 6.02 -26.39
C ASN A 500 9.04 6.01 -26.21
N PRO A 501 9.72 7.17 -26.05
CA PRO A 501 9.18 8.53 -26.04
C PRO A 501 8.48 8.89 -27.36
N PHE A 502 7.44 9.73 -27.29
CA PHE A 502 6.73 10.21 -28.47
C PHE A 502 7.60 11.20 -29.27
N ASN A 503 7.46 11.24 -30.60
CA ASN A 503 8.22 12.19 -31.43
C ASN A 503 7.53 12.52 -32.77
N PRO A 504 6.91 13.71 -32.92
CA PRO A 504 6.11 14.43 -31.93
C PRO A 504 4.73 13.77 -31.73
N THR A 505 4.44 12.69 -32.47
CA THR A 505 3.18 11.95 -32.40
C THR A 505 3.37 10.61 -31.71
N THR A 506 2.30 10.11 -31.10
CA THR A 506 2.21 8.76 -30.56
C THR A 506 0.80 8.24 -30.65
N THR A 507 0.64 6.93 -30.76
CA THR A 507 -0.66 6.28 -30.78
C THR A 507 -0.96 5.69 -29.42
N ILE A 508 -2.11 6.05 -28.86
CA ILE A 508 -2.64 5.53 -27.61
C ILE A 508 -3.68 4.48 -27.94
N ARG A 509 -3.34 3.21 -27.70
CA ARG A 509 -4.29 2.11 -27.86
C ARG A 509 -5.02 1.87 -26.55
N PHE A 510 -6.29 1.49 -26.64
CA PHE A 510 -7.07 1.03 -25.50
C PHE A 510 -8.12 0.01 -25.95
N SER A 511 -8.57 -0.83 -25.04
CA SER A 511 -9.54 -1.89 -25.33
C SER A 511 -10.80 -1.74 -24.50
N LEU A 512 -11.93 -2.15 -25.07
CA LEU A 512 -13.25 -2.14 -24.47
C LEU A 512 -13.92 -3.51 -24.58
N PRO A 513 -14.37 -4.10 -23.46
CA PRO A 513 -15.06 -5.39 -23.49
C PRO A 513 -16.53 -5.31 -23.87
N GLN A 514 -17.14 -4.13 -23.72
CA GLN A 514 -18.50 -3.86 -24.16
C GLN A 514 -18.68 -2.37 -24.51
N ARG A 515 -19.87 -2.00 -24.99
CA ARG A 515 -20.17 -0.61 -25.32
C ARG A 515 -20.14 0.24 -24.05
N ASP A 516 -19.36 1.32 -24.05
CA ASP A 516 -19.23 2.23 -22.90
C ASP A 516 -18.92 3.66 -23.36
N HIS A 517 -19.20 4.64 -22.51
CA HIS A 517 -18.79 6.03 -22.69
C HIS A 517 -17.36 6.23 -22.19
N VAL A 518 -16.45 6.58 -23.10
CA VAL A 518 -15.01 6.63 -22.85
C VAL A 518 -14.48 8.04 -22.94
N VAL A 519 -13.67 8.39 -21.94
CA VAL A 519 -12.91 9.65 -21.92
C VAL A 519 -11.41 9.34 -21.83
N LEU A 520 -10.66 9.68 -22.87
CA LEU A 520 -9.20 9.60 -22.91
C LEU A 520 -8.62 11.01 -22.87
N LYS A 521 -7.85 11.31 -21.82
CA LYS A 521 -7.24 12.62 -21.60
C LYS A 521 -5.73 12.52 -21.44
N VAL A 522 -5.07 13.57 -21.86
CA VAL A 522 -3.63 13.77 -21.78
C VAL A 522 -3.37 14.83 -20.74
N PHE A 523 -2.48 14.54 -19.79
CA PHE A 523 -2.09 15.47 -18.72
C PHE A 523 -0.59 15.70 -18.76
N ASP A 524 -0.14 16.91 -18.43
CA ASP A 524 1.28 17.14 -18.17
C ASP A 524 1.68 16.56 -16.79
N VAL A 525 2.98 16.55 -16.49
CA VAL A 525 3.49 16.10 -15.18
C VAL A 525 2.92 16.86 -13.98
N LEU A 526 2.32 18.03 -14.19
CA LEU A 526 1.70 18.86 -13.16
C LEU A 526 0.20 18.56 -12.99
N GLY A 527 -0.31 17.54 -13.70
CA GLY A 527 -1.71 17.14 -13.68
C GLY A 527 -2.65 18.14 -14.36
N ARG A 528 -2.13 19.05 -15.19
CA ARG A 528 -2.97 19.94 -16.01
C ARG A 528 -3.42 19.18 -17.25
N GLU A 529 -4.71 19.23 -17.55
CA GLU A 529 -5.23 18.66 -18.79
C GLU A 529 -4.64 19.41 -19.99
N VAL A 530 -3.95 18.68 -20.85
CA VAL A 530 -3.35 19.19 -22.09
C VAL A 530 -4.35 19.08 -23.22
N VAL A 531 -4.96 17.89 -23.39
CA VAL A 531 -5.96 17.64 -24.43
C VAL A 531 -6.85 16.45 -24.07
N THR A 532 -8.12 16.49 -24.48
CA THR A 532 -9.01 15.32 -24.51
C THR A 532 -8.94 14.69 -25.91
N LEU A 533 -8.49 13.44 -26.00
CA LEU A 533 -8.35 12.70 -27.27
C LEU A 533 -9.63 11.95 -27.65
N VAL A 534 -10.37 11.45 -26.66
CA VAL A 534 -11.61 10.72 -26.84
C VAL A 534 -12.60 11.18 -25.78
N ASN A 535 -13.86 11.40 -26.17
CA ASN A 535 -14.97 11.68 -25.27
C ASN A 535 -16.27 11.27 -25.98
N SER A 536 -16.53 9.96 -26.04
CA SER A 536 -17.63 9.41 -26.83
C SER A 536 -18.03 8.01 -26.37
N GLU A 537 -19.25 7.60 -26.72
CA GLU A 537 -19.64 6.19 -26.63
C GLU A 537 -18.92 5.37 -27.71
N LEU A 538 -18.25 4.30 -27.29
CA LEU A 538 -17.51 3.40 -28.17
C LEU A 538 -18.06 1.98 -28.05
N ASN A 539 -18.08 1.24 -29.17
CA ASN A 539 -18.45 -0.18 -29.20
C ASN A 539 -17.33 -1.06 -28.62
N PRO A 540 -17.64 -2.31 -28.22
CA PRO A 540 -16.62 -3.29 -27.82
C PRO A 540 -15.56 -3.47 -28.92
N GLY A 541 -14.30 -3.58 -28.53
CA GLY A 541 -13.18 -3.70 -29.47
C GLY A 541 -11.92 -2.98 -29.01
N GLU A 542 -10.88 -3.05 -29.82
CA GLU A 542 -9.70 -2.22 -29.65
C GLU A 542 -9.87 -0.90 -30.39
N HIS A 543 -9.39 0.16 -29.75
CA HIS A 543 -9.45 1.54 -30.23
C HIS A 543 -8.08 2.16 -30.16
N ALA A 544 -7.86 3.18 -30.98
CA ALA A 544 -6.61 3.92 -31.02
C ALA A 544 -6.90 5.41 -31.19
N ALA A 545 -6.20 6.23 -30.43
CA ALA A 545 -6.22 7.69 -30.58
C ALA A 545 -4.81 8.19 -30.84
N ALA A 546 -4.65 9.00 -31.89
CA ALA A 546 -3.38 9.68 -32.16
C ALA A 546 -3.27 10.91 -31.27
N PHE A 547 -2.12 11.05 -30.61
CA PHE A 547 -1.74 12.27 -29.90
C PHE A 547 -0.64 12.96 -30.69
N ASP A 548 -0.83 14.24 -31.00
CA ASP A 548 0.14 15.09 -31.69
C ASP A 548 0.60 16.22 -30.74
N ALA A 549 1.88 16.18 -30.39
CA ALA A 549 2.53 17.14 -29.50
C ALA A 549 3.30 18.24 -30.24
N THR A 550 3.16 18.39 -31.57
CA THR A 550 3.88 19.40 -32.37
C THR A 550 3.73 20.84 -31.86
N ASN A 551 2.57 21.16 -31.28
CA ASN A 551 2.27 22.49 -30.74
C ASN A 551 2.50 22.61 -29.22
N LEU A 552 3.02 21.56 -28.59
CA LEU A 552 3.41 21.59 -27.19
C LEU A 552 4.90 21.92 -27.14
N SER A 553 5.23 23.13 -26.68
CA SER A 553 6.61 23.60 -26.59
C SER A 553 7.45 22.65 -25.74
N SER A 554 8.42 21.97 -26.38
CA SER A 554 9.37 21.04 -25.76
C SER A 554 10.19 21.68 -24.66
#